data_AF-A0A4R8KZP9-F1
#
_entry.id   AF-A0A4R8KZP9-F1
#
_cell.length_a   1.000
_cell.length_b   1.000
_cell.length_c   1.000
_cell.angle_alpha   90.00
_cell.angle_beta   90.00
_cell.angle_gamma   90.00
#
_symmetry.space_group_name_H-M   'P 1'
#
loop_
_entity.id
_entity.type
_entity.pdbx_description
1 polymer ?
#
loop_
_entity_poly.entity_id
_entity_poly.type
_entity_poly.pdbx_seq_one_letter_code
_entity_poly.pdbx_strand_id
1 'polypeptide(L)'
;MAADSSKFRRRRRREEKAFFCQVETYFGTKEYARHGRCVRLIGIDESDFHSLINDGKDGVTTYVIDLDFWRYFRQQLGLTRWWEVMGQLAKIKDLETQYLRSRQWFRVDIEVRKSSADYYYPTFSMDGPTYIDIIRVEPVSADDARLPSGGIQLQARPCTSKMGAFVSQPLTSVKAFTGTRYQHGSAGTVNRSAPYTFHAFHVGQGMCSLIDNGRKGWLLDAGAGKPVTRKRYLDKSNIMSNDLTAKVQPLTDLVMVASHTDYDHWKLLAWDAGLRKKVSAILVPAGVSHLLFKDKEVISKCVDTSSTTITLAANTSLELIRANPSTLDSNGNCIVAVFVRDGQRVLAPGDYVYSRFASDSSPRIKDLHKQRYKAVIVPHHGDKESANNVVTAHSPNAHAFFSAGTHRHYKHPTDESRDEHKAAKFVELCDETMDEIKAVLLL
;
A
#
# COMPACT_ATOMS: atom_id res chain seq x y z
N MET A 1 45.23 55.02 -8.06
CA MET A 1 44.74 54.24 -9.22
C MET A 1 45.53 52.95 -9.26
N ALA A 2 45.00 51.73 -9.28
CA ALA A 2 43.67 51.18 -9.15
C ALA A 2 43.85 49.85 -8.40
N ALA A 3 42.99 49.56 -7.42
CA ALA A 3 42.94 48.26 -6.77
C ALA A 3 42.12 47.31 -7.66
N ASP A 4 42.77 46.29 -8.20
CA ASP A 4 42.14 45.26 -9.01
C ASP A 4 41.37 44.30 -8.09
N SER A 5 40.08 44.59 -7.90
CA SER A 5 39.16 43.77 -7.15
C SER A 5 38.71 42.57 -7.99
N SER A 6 39.45 41.46 -7.90
CA SER A 6 38.99 40.16 -8.37
C SER A 6 37.84 39.67 -7.45
N LYS A 7 36.63 40.15 -7.71
CA LYS A 7 35.40 39.55 -7.18
C LYS A 7 35.22 38.18 -7.81
N PHE A 8 35.88 37.17 -7.25
CA PHE A 8 35.48 35.78 -7.39
C PHE A 8 34.05 35.63 -6.82
N ARG A 9 33.05 35.86 -7.67
CA ARG A 9 31.68 35.38 -7.45
C ARG A 9 31.79 33.85 -7.38
N ARG A 10 31.86 33.31 -6.17
CA ARG A 10 31.57 31.91 -5.88
C ARG A 10 30.16 31.63 -6.42
N ARG A 11 30.05 31.17 -7.68
CA ARG A 11 28.84 30.54 -8.20
C ARG A 11 28.58 29.39 -7.24
N ARG A 12 27.58 29.52 -6.36
CA ARG A 12 27.07 28.40 -5.57
C ARG A 12 26.77 27.30 -6.60
N ARG A 13 27.53 26.21 -6.52
CA ARG A 13 27.33 25.03 -7.36
C ARG A 13 25.90 24.58 -7.09
N ARG A 14 25.04 24.72 -8.08
CA ARG A 14 23.65 24.26 -8.02
C ARG A 14 23.73 22.73 -8.01
N GLU A 15 23.15 22.10 -7.00
CA GLU A 15 23.13 20.64 -6.92
C GLU A 15 21.97 20.14 -7.78
N GLU A 16 22.33 19.71 -8.99
CA GLU A 16 21.42 19.09 -9.95
C GLU A 16 21.43 17.58 -9.75
N LYS A 17 20.26 16.95 -9.84
CA LYS A 17 20.09 15.49 -9.75
C LYS A 17 19.09 15.00 -10.78
N ALA A 18 19.23 13.75 -11.16
CA ALA A 18 18.31 13.03 -12.04
C ALA A 18 17.68 11.87 -11.27
N PHE A 19 16.36 11.73 -11.40
CA PHE A 19 15.63 10.55 -10.96
C PHE A 19 14.98 9.85 -12.16
N PHE A 20 14.93 8.53 -12.09
CA PHE A 20 14.11 7.70 -12.97
C PHE A 20 12.89 7.25 -12.19
N CYS A 21 11.71 7.60 -12.69
CA CYS A 21 10.48 7.58 -11.94
C CYS A 21 9.36 6.86 -12.67
N GLN A 22 8.46 6.26 -11.92
CA GLN A 22 7.14 5.83 -12.39
C GLN A 22 6.07 6.66 -11.70
N VAL A 23 4.94 6.84 -12.39
CA VAL A 23 3.78 7.50 -11.82
C VAL A 23 3.14 6.59 -10.78
N GLU A 24 2.93 7.13 -9.58
CA GLU A 24 2.10 6.50 -8.56
C GLU A 24 0.67 7.01 -8.65
N THR A 25 0.50 8.33 -8.72
CA THR A 25 -0.80 8.97 -8.98
C THR A 25 -0.62 10.41 -9.43
N TYR A 26 -1.52 10.89 -10.28
CA TYR A 26 -1.66 12.29 -10.66
C TYR A 26 -2.57 13.08 -9.73
N PHE A 27 -3.35 12.44 -8.87
CA PHE A 27 -4.31 13.11 -7.98
C PHE A 27 -3.96 12.97 -6.51
N GLY A 28 -2.67 12.79 -6.20
CA GLY A 28 -2.15 12.72 -4.85
C GLY A 28 -2.36 14.02 -4.06
N THR A 29 -2.29 13.91 -2.74
CA THR A 29 -2.14 15.07 -1.85
C THR A 29 -0.76 15.06 -1.19
N LYS A 30 -0.11 16.22 -1.18
CA LYS A 30 1.14 16.50 -0.48
C LYS A 30 1.04 16.21 1.01
N GLU A 31 2.09 15.59 1.54
CA GLU A 31 2.22 15.20 2.94
C GLU A 31 2.87 16.28 3.82
N TYR A 32 3.68 17.16 3.23
CA TYR A 32 4.42 18.21 3.97
C TYR A 32 3.92 19.64 3.73
N ALA A 33 3.48 19.93 2.50
CA ALA A 33 3.14 21.29 2.07
C ALA A 33 1.63 21.53 2.02
N ARG A 34 1.07 22.17 3.06
CA ARG A 34 -0.29 22.76 3.17
C ARG A 34 -1.41 22.07 2.35
N HIS A 35 -1.42 20.73 2.31
CA HIS A 35 -2.45 19.93 1.65
C HIS A 35 -2.63 20.19 0.13
N GLY A 36 -1.60 20.68 -0.57
CA GLY A 36 -1.66 20.90 -2.01
C GLY A 36 -1.83 19.60 -2.81
N ARG A 37 -2.44 19.69 -4.00
CA ARG A 37 -2.49 18.57 -4.95
C ARG A 37 -1.10 18.32 -5.53
N CYS A 38 -0.76 17.05 -5.77
CA CYS A 38 0.49 16.69 -6.41
C CYS A 38 0.34 15.57 -7.43
N VAL A 39 1.25 15.59 -8.40
CA VAL A 39 1.66 14.39 -9.11
C VAL A 39 2.70 13.70 -8.23
N ARG A 40 2.38 12.50 -7.77
CA ARG A 40 3.28 11.66 -6.98
C ARG A 40 3.95 10.66 -7.89
N LEU A 41 5.27 10.61 -7.78
CA LEU A 41 6.11 9.66 -8.46
C LEU A 41 6.87 8.83 -7.42
N ILE A 42 7.15 7.57 -7.75
CA ILE A 42 8.15 6.76 -7.07
C ILE A 42 9.33 6.62 -8.02
N GLY A 43 10.52 7.00 -7.57
CA GLY A 43 11.71 6.96 -8.40
C GLY A 43 12.96 6.47 -7.68
N ILE A 44 14.01 6.30 -8.46
CA ILE A 44 15.36 5.92 -8.03
C ILE A 44 16.36 6.87 -8.69
N ASP A 45 17.54 7.03 -8.11
CA ASP A 45 18.58 7.83 -8.75
C ASP A 45 19.18 7.10 -9.97
N GLU A 46 19.97 7.81 -10.76
CA GLU A 46 20.60 7.28 -11.98
C GLU A 46 21.50 6.06 -11.71
N SER A 47 22.19 6.03 -10.57
CA SER A 47 23.08 4.91 -10.23
C SER A 47 22.29 3.64 -9.87
N ASP A 48 21.23 3.80 -9.07
CA ASP A 48 20.32 2.73 -8.71
C ASP A 48 19.51 2.25 -9.92
N PHE A 49 19.15 3.14 -10.85
CA PHE A 49 18.51 2.76 -12.11
C PHE A 49 19.40 1.83 -12.92
N HIS A 50 20.68 2.18 -13.11
CA HIS A 50 21.63 1.31 -13.79
C HIS A 50 21.92 0.02 -13.02
N SER A 51 21.96 0.04 -11.70
CA SER A 51 22.12 -1.16 -10.86
C SER A 51 20.93 -2.12 -11.02
N LEU A 52 19.70 -1.59 -10.98
CA LEU A 52 18.47 -2.36 -11.13
C LEU A 52 18.40 -3.10 -12.47
N ILE A 53 18.90 -2.46 -13.54
CA ILE A 53 19.01 -3.06 -14.87
C ILE A 53 20.01 -4.23 -14.88
N ASN A 54 21.06 -4.16 -14.06
CA ASN A 54 22.13 -5.15 -13.98
C ASN A 54 21.90 -6.16 -12.83
N ASP A 55 20.70 -6.74 -12.76
CA ASP A 55 20.25 -7.74 -11.76
C ASP A 55 19.92 -7.23 -10.35
N GLY A 56 20.24 -5.97 -10.01
CA GLY A 56 19.72 -5.25 -8.83
C GLY A 56 19.72 -6.02 -7.50
N LYS A 57 20.76 -6.81 -7.22
CA LYS A 57 20.67 -7.90 -6.23
C LYS A 57 20.49 -7.43 -4.79
N ASP A 58 20.98 -6.23 -4.48
CA ASP A 58 20.97 -5.62 -3.14
C ASP A 58 19.77 -4.68 -2.91
N GLY A 59 18.88 -4.57 -3.91
CA GLY A 59 17.81 -3.58 -3.93
C GLY A 59 18.32 -2.18 -4.30
N VAL A 60 17.39 -1.22 -4.31
CA VAL A 60 17.63 0.18 -4.68
C VAL A 60 17.13 1.11 -3.58
N THR A 61 17.52 2.38 -3.60
CA THR A 61 16.91 3.40 -2.74
C THR A 61 15.78 4.05 -3.51
N THR A 62 14.54 3.81 -3.09
CA THR A 62 13.39 4.47 -3.70
C THR A 62 13.12 5.82 -3.03
N TYR A 63 12.54 6.73 -3.80
CA TYR A 63 12.19 8.08 -3.38
C TYR A 63 10.73 8.38 -3.75
N VAL A 64 10.00 8.97 -2.81
CA VAL A 64 8.72 9.63 -3.13
C VAL A 64 9.04 11.03 -3.59
N ILE A 65 8.53 11.40 -4.76
CA ILE A 65 8.71 12.72 -5.37
C ILE A 65 7.32 13.31 -5.60
N ASP A 66 7.00 14.37 -4.87
CA ASP A 66 5.73 15.09 -4.97
C ASP A 66 5.95 16.38 -5.76
N LEU A 67 5.38 16.44 -6.96
CA LEU A 67 5.42 17.58 -7.86
C LEU A 67 4.11 18.36 -7.76
N ASP A 68 4.16 19.69 -7.75
CA ASP A 68 2.96 20.52 -7.75
C ASP A 68 2.10 20.26 -8.99
N PHE A 69 0.86 19.85 -8.75
CA PHE A 69 -0.07 19.42 -9.80
C PHE A 69 -0.25 20.48 -10.89
N TRP A 70 -0.43 21.73 -10.50
CA TRP A 70 -0.71 22.82 -11.43
C TRP A 70 0.52 23.17 -12.25
N ARG A 71 1.69 23.24 -11.61
CA ARG A 71 2.96 23.51 -12.29
C ARG A 71 3.28 22.39 -13.29
N TYR A 72 3.16 21.14 -12.86
CA TYR A 72 3.44 19.96 -13.68
C TYR A 72 2.60 19.96 -14.97
N PHE A 73 1.27 20.03 -14.85
CA PHE A 73 0.41 19.96 -16.04
C PHE A 73 0.46 21.20 -16.90
N ARG A 74 0.74 22.39 -16.34
CA ARG A 74 1.01 23.57 -17.17
C ARG A 74 2.21 23.35 -18.07
N GLN A 75 3.30 22.81 -17.52
CA GLN A 75 4.51 22.52 -18.31
C GLN A 75 4.25 21.41 -19.32
N GLN A 76 3.65 20.29 -18.91
CA GLN A 76 3.44 19.12 -19.78
C GLN A 76 2.42 19.36 -20.90
N LEU A 77 1.42 20.21 -20.67
CA LEU A 77 0.36 20.50 -21.65
C LEU A 77 0.59 21.83 -22.39
N GLY A 78 1.71 22.52 -22.15
CA GLY A 78 2.02 23.81 -22.77
C GLY A 78 1.03 24.92 -22.39
N LEU A 79 0.46 24.88 -21.19
CA LEU A 79 -0.56 25.83 -20.73
C LEU A 79 0.04 27.00 -19.97
N THR A 80 -0.52 28.19 -20.19
CA THR A 80 0.01 29.41 -19.58
C THR A 80 -0.57 29.65 -18.18
N ARG A 81 -1.83 29.30 -17.95
CA ARG A 81 -2.60 29.62 -16.73
C ARG A 81 -3.01 28.34 -16.01
N TRP A 82 -3.05 28.38 -14.68
CA TRP A 82 -3.34 27.17 -13.88
C TRP A 82 -4.78 26.66 -14.04
N TRP A 83 -5.75 27.55 -14.26
CA TRP A 83 -7.14 27.15 -14.42
C TRP A 83 -7.43 26.44 -15.75
N GLU A 84 -6.56 26.58 -16.76
CA GLU A 84 -6.67 25.82 -18.02
C GLU A 84 -6.51 24.32 -17.77
N VAL A 85 -5.75 23.94 -16.73
CA VAL A 85 -5.60 22.54 -16.29
C VAL A 85 -6.95 21.96 -15.84
N MET A 86 -7.84 22.77 -15.28
CA MET A 86 -9.18 22.30 -14.86
C MET A 86 -10.02 21.81 -16.04
N GLY A 87 -9.85 22.41 -17.23
CA GLY A 87 -10.50 21.96 -18.46
C GLY A 87 -9.92 20.65 -19.02
N GLN A 88 -8.79 20.17 -18.49
CA GLN A 88 -8.07 18.99 -18.96
C GLN A 88 -8.16 17.79 -18.00
N LEU A 89 -8.96 17.87 -16.93
CA LEU A 89 -8.99 16.83 -15.89
C LEU A 89 -9.36 15.44 -16.40
N ALA A 90 -10.30 15.34 -17.36
CA ALA A 90 -10.65 14.06 -17.98
C ALA A 90 -9.45 13.44 -18.72
N LYS A 91 -8.78 14.23 -19.56
CA LYS A 91 -7.55 13.83 -20.25
C LYS A 91 -6.44 13.42 -19.29
N ILE A 92 -6.28 14.14 -18.17
CA ILE A 92 -5.29 13.81 -17.14
C ILE A 92 -5.60 12.45 -16.49
N LYS A 93 -6.87 12.15 -16.22
CA LYS A 93 -7.31 10.85 -15.68
C LYS A 93 -7.06 9.70 -16.67
N ASP A 94 -7.30 9.94 -17.95
CA ASP A 94 -7.00 8.95 -18.99
C ASP A 94 -5.49 8.69 -19.09
N LEU A 95 -4.67 9.75 -19.01
CA LEU A 95 -3.21 9.64 -18.99
C LEU A 95 -2.71 8.87 -17.76
N GLU A 96 -3.25 9.15 -16.56
CA GLU A 96 -2.91 8.39 -15.34
C GLU A 96 -3.19 6.90 -15.55
N THR A 97 -4.40 6.57 -16.03
CA THR A 97 -4.82 5.19 -16.30
C THR A 97 -3.89 4.51 -17.30
N GLN A 98 -3.50 5.22 -18.37
CA GLN A 98 -2.58 4.71 -19.38
C GLN A 98 -1.20 4.43 -18.78
N TYR A 99 -0.61 5.36 -18.04
CA TYR A 99 0.74 5.23 -17.50
C TYR A 99 0.84 4.25 -16.34
N LEU A 100 -0.20 4.11 -15.52
CA LEU A 100 -0.27 3.06 -14.51
C LEU A 100 -0.33 1.66 -15.15
N ARG A 101 -1.04 1.52 -16.28
CA ARG A 101 -1.09 0.26 -17.04
C ARG A 101 0.22 -0.06 -17.74
N SER A 102 0.84 0.91 -18.42
CA SER A 102 2.10 0.68 -19.14
C SER A 102 3.34 0.70 -18.25
N ARG A 103 3.21 1.15 -17.00
CA ARG A 103 4.32 1.36 -16.05
C ARG A 103 5.46 2.20 -16.67
N GLN A 104 5.07 3.23 -17.42
CA GLN A 104 5.98 4.15 -18.12
C GLN A 104 7.01 4.78 -17.18
N TRP A 105 8.27 4.76 -17.60
CA TRP A 105 9.35 5.46 -16.91
C TRP A 105 9.52 6.89 -17.39
N PHE A 106 9.86 7.79 -16.48
CA PHE A 106 10.17 9.19 -16.74
C PHE A 106 11.52 9.54 -16.13
N ARG A 107 12.32 10.32 -16.85
CA ARG A 107 13.47 11.00 -16.28
C ARG A 107 13.02 12.35 -15.74
N VAL A 108 13.31 12.62 -14.48
CA VAL A 108 13.00 13.87 -13.78
C VAL A 108 14.32 14.52 -13.36
N ASP A 109 14.71 15.58 -14.06
CA ASP A 109 15.88 16.36 -13.68
C ASP A 109 15.46 17.54 -12.79
N ILE A 110 16.18 17.71 -11.70
CA ILE A 110 15.83 18.62 -10.60
C ILE A 110 17.00 19.49 -10.19
N GLU A 111 16.68 20.60 -9.52
CA GLU A 111 17.64 21.44 -8.83
C GLU A 111 17.25 21.58 -7.35
N VAL A 112 18.17 21.29 -6.42
CA VAL A 112 17.89 21.41 -4.98
C VAL A 112 17.69 22.87 -4.58
N ARG A 113 16.69 23.09 -3.73
CA ARG A 113 16.28 24.40 -3.21
C ARG A 113 16.19 24.39 -1.70
N LYS A 114 16.25 25.59 -1.12
CA LYS A 114 15.96 25.78 0.32
C LYS A 114 14.47 25.61 0.64
N SER A 115 13.60 25.95 -0.31
CA SER A 115 12.15 25.87 -0.19
C SER A 115 11.54 25.84 -1.58
N SER A 116 10.50 25.03 -1.76
CA SER A 116 9.73 24.91 -3.00
C SER A 116 8.38 24.25 -2.71
N ALA A 117 7.44 24.33 -3.65
CA ALA A 117 6.22 23.53 -3.63
C ALA A 117 6.51 22.05 -3.93
N ASP A 118 7.59 21.77 -4.67
CA ASP A 118 8.00 20.44 -5.09
C ASP A 118 9.05 19.89 -4.11
N TYR A 119 9.00 18.61 -3.80
CA TYR A 119 9.96 17.98 -2.91
C TYR A 119 10.10 16.48 -3.18
N TYR A 120 11.16 15.90 -2.65
CA TYR A 120 11.33 14.46 -2.57
C TYR A 120 11.88 14.03 -1.20
N TYR A 121 11.75 12.75 -0.88
CA TYR A 121 12.41 12.12 0.26
C TYR A 121 12.59 10.61 0.00
N PRO A 122 13.58 9.94 0.62
CA PRO A 122 13.71 8.49 0.52
C PRO A 122 12.47 7.80 1.12
N THR A 123 11.86 6.88 0.38
CA THR A 123 10.55 6.30 0.70
C THR A 123 10.55 5.64 2.09
N PHE A 124 11.46 4.69 2.33
CA PHE A 124 11.59 3.96 3.60
C PHE A 124 12.52 4.68 4.58
N SER A 125 12.19 5.92 4.92
CA SER A 125 12.97 6.73 5.86
C SER A 125 12.09 7.53 6.82
N MET A 126 12.71 8.05 7.87
CA MET A 126 12.13 9.06 8.74
C MET A 126 12.53 10.49 8.32
N ASP A 127 13.22 10.65 7.20
CA ASP A 127 13.80 11.92 6.78
C ASP A 127 12.73 12.89 6.29
N GLY A 128 12.93 14.17 6.59
CA GLY A 128 12.08 15.24 6.07
C GLY A 128 12.26 15.46 4.55
N PRO A 129 11.41 16.31 3.94
CA PRO A 129 11.47 16.59 2.52
C PRO A 129 12.73 17.39 2.16
N THR A 130 13.36 17.05 1.04
CA THR A 130 14.29 17.92 0.32
C THR A 130 13.51 18.68 -0.76
N TYR A 131 13.52 20.00 -0.70
CA TYR A 131 12.79 20.85 -1.64
C TYR A 131 13.54 21.01 -2.96
N ILE A 132 12.80 21.05 -4.06
CA ILE A 132 13.36 21.02 -5.42
C ILE A 132 12.64 21.95 -6.38
N ASP A 133 13.31 22.34 -7.45
CA ASP A 133 12.66 22.82 -8.67
C ASP A 133 12.81 21.78 -9.77
N ILE A 134 11.74 21.55 -10.53
CA ILE A 134 11.80 20.73 -11.75
C ILE A 134 12.52 21.54 -12.83
N ILE A 135 13.54 20.93 -13.44
CA ILE A 135 14.17 21.41 -14.66
C ILE A 135 13.40 20.86 -15.85
N ARG A 136 13.22 19.53 -15.90
CA ARG A 136 12.47 18.83 -16.95
C ARG A 136 11.92 17.48 -16.49
N VAL A 137 10.85 17.03 -17.15
CA VAL A 137 10.30 15.68 -17.02
C VAL A 137 10.07 15.15 -18.42
N GLU A 138 10.72 14.05 -18.76
CA GLU A 138 10.70 13.46 -20.11
C GLU A 138 10.42 11.94 -20.00
N PRO A 139 9.57 11.37 -20.86
CA PRO A 139 9.40 9.92 -20.91
C PRO A 139 10.71 9.26 -21.34
N VAL A 140 11.08 8.17 -20.68
CA VAL A 140 12.18 7.31 -21.14
C VAL A 140 11.66 6.49 -22.32
N SER A 141 12.28 6.64 -23.49
CA SER A 141 11.89 5.90 -24.70
C SER A 141 12.01 4.40 -24.48
N ALA A 142 11.08 3.61 -25.02
CA ALA A 142 11.17 2.15 -25.00
C ALA A 142 12.40 1.62 -25.75
N ASP A 143 12.87 2.38 -26.76
CA ASP A 143 14.07 2.08 -27.55
C ASP A 143 15.35 2.70 -26.97
N ASP A 144 15.28 3.28 -25.77
CA ASP A 144 16.46 3.82 -25.10
C ASP A 144 17.41 2.65 -24.79
N ALA A 145 18.61 2.66 -25.39
CA ALA A 145 19.63 1.63 -25.21
C ALA A 145 20.10 1.44 -23.75
N ARG A 146 19.64 2.31 -22.84
CA ARG A 146 19.81 2.16 -21.38
C ARG A 146 18.75 1.25 -20.73
N LEU A 147 17.67 0.90 -21.42
CA LEU A 147 16.70 -0.10 -20.97
C LEU A 147 17.10 -1.48 -21.51
N PRO A 148 17.08 -2.55 -20.70
CA PRO A 148 17.34 -3.90 -21.20
C PRO A 148 16.19 -4.34 -22.13
N SER A 149 16.54 -5.14 -23.15
CA SER A 149 15.69 -5.60 -24.26
C SER A 149 14.54 -6.56 -23.89
N GLY A 150 14.07 -6.52 -22.63
CA GLY A 150 12.93 -7.28 -22.12
C GLY A 150 12.03 -6.50 -21.16
N GLY A 151 12.25 -5.19 -21.03
CA GLY A 151 11.68 -4.40 -19.94
C GLY A 151 12.26 -4.81 -18.59
N ILE A 152 11.95 -4.07 -17.53
CA ILE A 152 12.35 -4.43 -16.16
C ILE A 152 11.41 -5.56 -15.69
N GLN A 153 11.60 -6.78 -16.20
CA GLN A 153 10.97 -7.99 -15.65
C GLN A 153 11.77 -8.42 -14.41
N LEU A 154 11.28 -7.97 -13.26
CA LEU A 154 11.85 -8.29 -11.96
C LEU A 154 11.58 -9.77 -11.65
N GLN A 155 12.64 -10.58 -11.61
CA GLN A 155 12.53 -11.99 -11.23
C GLN A 155 12.03 -12.15 -9.79
N ALA A 156 11.07 -13.05 -9.60
CA ALA A 156 10.60 -13.52 -8.31
C ALA A 156 11.75 -14.15 -7.52
N ARG A 157 11.94 -13.78 -6.25
CA ARG A 157 12.89 -14.46 -5.35
C ARG A 157 12.14 -15.33 -4.34
N PRO A 158 12.58 -16.58 -4.10
CA PRO A 158 12.05 -17.39 -3.01
C PRO A 158 12.43 -16.80 -1.65
N CYS A 159 11.51 -16.83 -0.70
CA CYS A 159 11.73 -16.35 0.66
C CYS A 159 12.64 -17.29 1.47
N THR A 160 13.53 -16.71 2.29
CA THR A 160 14.31 -17.39 3.34
C THR A 160 13.92 -16.88 4.73
N SER A 161 12.61 -16.82 5.05
CA SER A 161 12.20 -16.40 6.40
C SER A 161 12.54 -17.48 7.45
N LYS A 162 12.95 -17.03 8.64
CA LYS A 162 13.21 -17.87 9.82
C LYS A 162 11.95 -18.42 10.50
N MET A 163 10.76 -18.07 10.01
CA MET A 163 9.54 -18.76 10.39
C MET A 163 9.59 -20.14 9.73
N GLY A 164 9.94 -21.15 10.54
CA GLY A 164 10.20 -22.52 10.10
C GLY A 164 9.24 -22.96 9.01
N ALA A 165 9.81 -23.46 7.91
CA ALA A 165 9.16 -24.08 6.76
C ALA A 165 7.65 -23.80 6.68
N PHE A 166 7.28 -22.76 5.93
CA PHE A 166 5.96 -22.76 5.29
C PHE A 166 5.83 -24.11 4.58
N VAL A 167 5.07 -25.04 5.15
CA VAL A 167 4.57 -26.18 4.38
C VAL A 167 3.49 -25.58 3.48
N SER A 168 3.93 -24.91 2.42
CA SER A 168 3.13 -24.70 1.23
C SER A 168 2.85 -26.10 0.70
N GLN A 169 1.71 -26.68 1.03
CA GLN A 169 1.18 -27.72 0.17
C GLN A 169 0.59 -27.01 -1.05
N PRO A 170 1.12 -27.23 -2.27
CA PRO A 170 0.34 -26.95 -3.45
C PRO A 170 -0.90 -27.84 -3.38
N LEU A 171 -2.08 -27.25 -3.24
CA LEU A 171 -3.35 -27.98 -3.17
C LEU A 171 -3.77 -28.43 -4.59
N THR A 172 -3.01 -29.35 -5.15
CA THR A 172 -3.45 -30.23 -6.24
C THR A 172 -3.70 -31.62 -5.67
N SER A 173 -4.69 -31.74 -4.79
CA SER A 173 -5.55 -32.93 -4.67
C SER A 173 -6.41 -32.82 -3.43
N VAL A 174 -7.73 -32.83 -3.66
CA VAL A 174 -8.70 -33.20 -2.64
C VAL A 174 -8.49 -34.69 -2.35
N LYS A 175 -7.96 -35.02 -1.18
CA LYS A 175 -8.30 -36.25 -0.48
C LYS A 175 -8.54 -35.93 0.99
N ALA A 176 -9.71 -36.31 1.47
CA ALA A 176 -10.09 -36.27 2.86
C ALA A 176 -8.98 -36.87 3.74
N PHE A 177 -8.57 -36.16 4.79
CA PHE A 177 -7.68 -36.72 5.80
C PHE A 177 -8.47 -37.01 7.06
N THR A 178 -8.97 -38.25 7.12
CA THR A 178 -9.26 -38.96 8.36
C THR A 178 -7.94 -39.23 9.09
N GLY A 179 -7.86 -38.77 10.34
CA GLY A 179 -7.06 -39.38 11.41
C GLY A 179 -5.53 -39.38 11.27
N THR A 180 -4.87 -38.49 12.01
CA THR A 180 -3.76 -38.88 12.91
C THR A 180 -3.70 -37.91 14.09
N ARG A 181 -3.99 -38.45 15.29
CA ARG A 181 -3.76 -37.81 16.59
C ARG A 181 -2.28 -37.45 16.72
N TYR A 182 -1.98 -36.18 17.01
CA TYR A 182 -0.75 -35.85 17.71
C TYR A 182 -0.93 -36.19 19.19
N GLN A 183 -0.14 -37.16 19.68
CA GLN A 183 -0.06 -37.48 21.11
C GLN A 183 0.68 -36.36 21.86
N HIS A 184 0.11 -36.01 23.01
CA HIS A 184 0.68 -35.12 24.01
C HIS A 184 2.03 -35.64 24.52
N GLY A 185 3.06 -34.80 24.41
CA GLY A 185 4.24 -34.86 25.28
C GLY A 185 3.99 -34.03 26.55
N SER A 186 3.92 -34.74 27.67
CA SER A 186 4.24 -34.38 29.07
C SER A 186 3.93 -32.96 29.58
N ALA A 187 3.12 -32.93 30.64
CA ALA A 187 2.73 -31.77 31.43
C ALA A 187 3.91 -30.86 31.85
N GLY A 188 4.08 -29.78 31.11
CA GLY A 188 4.65 -28.52 31.57
C GLY A 188 3.64 -27.43 31.19
N THR A 189 3.32 -26.53 32.11
CA THR A 189 2.34 -25.44 31.99
C THR A 189 2.24 -24.88 30.56
N VAL A 190 1.22 -25.32 29.83
CA VAL A 190 0.89 -24.80 28.50
C VAL A 190 0.40 -23.37 28.71
N ASN A 191 1.27 -22.40 28.47
CA ASN A 191 0.87 -21.02 28.23
C ASN A 191 -0.02 -21.07 26.98
N ARG A 192 -1.33 -21.27 27.15
CA ARG A 192 -2.30 -21.19 26.07
C ARG A 192 -2.16 -19.79 25.50
N SER A 193 -1.60 -19.66 24.30
CA SER A 193 -1.61 -18.38 23.58
C SER A 193 -3.05 -17.87 23.54
N ALA A 194 -3.25 -16.57 23.73
CA ALA A 194 -4.56 -15.95 23.62
C ALA A 194 -5.23 -16.32 22.27
N PRO A 195 -6.57 -16.28 22.17
CA PRO A 195 -7.22 -16.43 20.88
C PRO A 195 -6.77 -15.31 19.93
N TYR A 196 -6.67 -15.62 18.64
CA TYR A 196 -6.41 -14.59 17.63
C TYR A 196 -7.60 -13.66 17.54
N THR A 197 -7.33 -12.37 17.47
CA THR A 197 -8.33 -11.30 17.26
C THR A 197 -8.02 -10.56 15.97
N PHE A 198 -9.02 -9.89 15.39
CA PHE A 198 -8.94 -9.06 14.22
C PHE A 198 -9.28 -7.62 14.63
N HIS A 199 -8.31 -6.72 14.50
CA HIS A 199 -8.49 -5.29 14.66
C HIS A 199 -8.38 -4.60 13.31
N ALA A 200 -9.32 -3.70 13.01
CA ALA A 200 -9.16 -2.71 11.96
C ALA A 200 -8.67 -1.38 12.58
N PHE A 201 -8.05 -0.52 11.78
CA PHE A 201 -7.55 0.76 12.25
C PHE A 201 -8.09 1.92 11.43
N HIS A 202 -8.61 2.94 12.10
CA HIS A 202 -8.75 4.25 11.47
C HIS A 202 -7.35 4.82 11.26
N VAL A 203 -7.00 5.06 10.01
CA VAL A 203 -5.70 5.59 9.56
C VAL A 203 -5.89 6.74 8.57
N GLY A 204 -7.10 7.33 8.57
CA GLY A 204 -7.65 8.11 7.46
C GLY A 204 -7.88 7.25 6.22
N GLN A 205 -7.77 7.84 5.02
CA GLN A 205 -7.97 7.10 3.76
C GLN A 205 -6.76 6.20 3.43
N GLY A 206 -6.84 4.94 3.85
CA GLY A 206 -5.86 3.87 3.62
C GLY A 206 -6.29 2.60 4.37
N MET A 207 -5.80 1.42 4.00
CA MET A 207 -6.17 0.16 4.66
C MET A 207 -5.14 -0.27 5.69
N CYS A 208 -5.58 -0.66 6.88
CA CYS A 208 -4.70 -1.23 7.91
C CYS A 208 -5.51 -2.10 8.86
N SER A 209 -5.11 -3.36 9.03
CA SER A 209 -5.75 -4.30 9.95
C SER A 209 -4.74 -5.29 10.54
N LEU A 210 -4.92 -5.70 11.80
CA LEU A 210 -4.02 -6.61 12.50
C LEU A 210 -4.80 -7.83 13.00
N ILE A 211 -4.32 -9.01 12.63
CA ILE A 211 -4.72 -10.27 13.22
C ILE A 211 -3.64 -10.70 14.21
N ASP A 212 -3.92 -10.80 15.50
CA ASP A 212 -2.90 -11.16 16.48
C ASP A 212 -3.44 -11.90 17.71
N ASN A 213 -2.54 -12.58 18.42
CA ASN A 213 -2.81 -13.24 19.71
C ASN A 213 -1.96 -12.69 20.86
N GLY A 214 -1.51 -11.44 20.76
CA GLY A 214 -0.59 -10.80 21.70
C GLY A 214 0.87 -11.25 21.58
N ARG A 215 1.20 -12.25 20.75
CA ARG A 215 2.58 -12.70 20.53
C ARG A 215 2.96 -12.77 19.05
N LYS A 216 2.10 -13.32 18.20
CA LYS A 216 2.27 -13.39 16.75
C LYS A 216 1.19 -12.57 16.08
N GLY A 217 1.50 -11.95 14.94
CA GLY A 217 0.50 -11.25 14.17
C GLY A 217 0.70 -11.22 12.66
N TRP A 218 -0.40 -10.91 11.98
CA TRP A 218 -0.50 -10.67 10.54
C TRP A 218 -1.10 -9.29 10.33
N LEU A 219 -0.30 -8.38 9.78
CA LEU A 219 -0.73 -7.03 9.41
C LEU A 219 -1.22 -7.06 7.96
N LEU A 220 -2.52 -6.89 7.75
CA LEU A 220 -3.12 -6.71 6.43
C LEU A 220 -3.07 -5.23 6.08
N ASP A 221 -2.21 -4.90 5.13
CA ASP A 221 -1.84 -3.53 4.74
C ASP A 221 -1.31 -2.67 5.91
N ALA A 222 -0.62 -1.58 5.56
CA ALA A 222 -0.07 -0.60 6.48
C ALA A 222 -0.34 0.81 5.92
N GLY A 223 -1.57 1.01 5.48
CA GLY A 223 -2.06 2.22 4.86
C GLY A 223 -2.22 3.38 5.82
N ALA A 224 -2.10 4.59 5.28
CA ALA A 224 -2.55 5.81 5.93
C ALA A 224 -2.89 6.85 4.88
N GLY A 225 -3.77 7.77 5.23
CA GLY A 225 -4.08 8.92 4.40
C GLY A 225 -4.80 9.96 5.23
N LYS A 226 -5.26 11.03 4.57
CA LYS A 226 -5.88 12.13 5.30
C LYS A 226 -7.01 11.63 6.22
N PRO A 227 -7.08 12.14 7.46
CA PRO A 227 -6.29 13.25 8.00
C PRO A 227 -4.89 12.86 8.54
N VAL A 228 -4.55 11.58 8.63
CA VAL A 228 -3.20 11.12 8.99
C VAL A 228 -2.21 11.41 7.84
N THR A 229 -1.23 12.26 8.10
CA THR A 229 -0.19 12.64 7.12
C THR A 229 1.20 12.33 7.66
N ARG A 230 2.17 12.06 6.79
CA ARG A 230 3.55 11.79 7.19
C ARG A 230 4.14 12.88 8.08
N LYS A 231 3.87 14.16 7.76
CA LYS A 231 4.30 15.30 8.59
C LYS A 231 3.71 15.22 10.01
N ARG A 232 2.40 14.97 10.13
CA ARG A 232 1.71 14.83 11.44
C ARG A 232 2.23 13.62 12.21
N TYR A 233 2.48 12.52 11.51
CA TYR A 233 2.94 11.25 12.07
C TYR A 233 4.36 11.34 12.65
N LEU A 234 5.26 12.06 11.98
CA LEU A 234 6.66 12.24 12.40
C LEU A 234 6.86 13.45 13.34
N ASP A 235 5.82 14.20 13.66
CA ASP A 235 5.93 15.38 14.53
C ASP A 235 6.16 14.97 15.99
N LYS A 236 7.40 15.16 16.46
CA LYS A 236 7.78 14.87 17.85
C LYS A 236 7.30 15.93 18.85
N SER A 237 6.90 17.11 18.40
CA SER A 237 6.42 18.19 19.27
C SER A 237 4.96 18.02 19.66
N ASN A 238 4.21 17.26 18.88
CA ASN A 238 2.82 16.90 19.12
C ASN A 238 2.67 15.43 18.72
N ILE A 239 2.81 14.50 19.67
CA ILE A 239 2.77 13.06 19.35
C ILE A 239 1.31 12.64 19.15
N MET A 240 0.98 12.04 18.00
CA MET A 240 -0.37 11.48 17.78
C MET A 240 -0.55 10.17 18.54
N SER A 241 -1.77 9.87 19.01
CA SER A 241 -2.08 8.53 19.47
C SER A 241 -1.96 7.51 18.34
N ASN A 242 -1.39 6.35 18.67
CA ASN A 242 -1.13 5.30 17.70
C ASN A 242 -1.32 3.90 18.30
N ASP A 243 -2.56 3.43 18.25
CA ASP A 243 -2.95 2.10 18.73
C ASP A 243 -2.26 0.96 17.95
N LEU A 244 -1.88 1.19 16.68
CA LEU A 244 -1.15 0.19 15.89
C LEU A 244 0.22 -0.06 16.52
N THR A 245 0.97 1.00 16.83
CA THR A 245 2.29 0.90 17.50
C THR A 245 2.17 0.13 18.82
N ALA A 246 1.18 0.48 19.64
CA ALA A 246 0.95 -0.19 20.92
C ALA A 246 0.65 -1.69 20.75
N LYS A 247 -0.13 -2.07 19.72
CA LYS A 247 -0.47 -3.48 19.46
C LYS A 247 0.66 -4.29 18.82
N VAL A 248 1.49 -3.69 17.98
CA VAL A 248 2.63 -4.41 17.34
C VAL A 248 3.86 -4.52 18.24
N GLN A 249 4.01 -3.61 19.21
CA GLN A 249 5.15 -3.60 20.13
C GLN A 249 5.37 -4.94 20.88
N PRO A 250 4.35 -5.58 21.48
CA PRO A 250 4.54 -6.84 22.21
C PRO A 250 4.77 -8.05 21.30
N LEU A 251 4.48 -7.95 20.00
CA LEU A 251 4.58 -9.08 19.08
C LEU A 251 6.05 -9.47 18.85
N THR A 252 6.34 -10.76 18.97
CA THR A 252 7.66 -11.33 18.68
C THR A 252 7.83 -11.64 17.19
N ASP A 253 6.73 -11.95 16.51
CA ASP A 253 6.69 -12.23 15.07
C ASP A 253 5.55 -11.43 14.42
N LEU A 254 5.86 -10.69 13.36
CA LEU A 254 4.87 -9.95 12.58
C LEU A 254 5.12 -10.16 11.09
N VAL A 255 4.12 -10.67 10.37
CA VAL A 255 4.12 -10.76 8.91
C VAL A 255 3.16 -9.73 8.35
N MET A 256 3.57 -8.99 7.32
CA MET A 256 2.67 -8.11 6.60
C MET A 256 2.16 -8.80 5.34
N VAL A 257 0.90 -8.56 4.99
CA VAL A 257 0.30 -8.91 3.70
C VAL A 257 -0.08 -7.61 3.01
N ALA A 258 0.54 -7.33 1.87
CA ALA A 258 0.12 -6.24 0.99
C ALA A 258 -1.00 -6.77 0.09
N SER A 259 -2.19 -6.18 0.18
CA SER A 259 -3.33 -6.56 -0.67
C SER A 259 -3.06 -6.18 -2.12
N HIS A 260 -2.54 -4.98 -2.38
CA HIS A 260 -1.98 -4.54 -3.67
C HIS A 260 -0.92 -3.45 -3.45
N THR A 261 -0.58 -2.68 -4.49
CA THR A 261 0.62 -1.83 -4.50
C THR A 261 0.37 -0.36 -4.25
N ASP A 262 -0.88 0.04 -4.10
CA ASP A 262 -1.25 1.45 -4.12
C ASP A 262 -0.76 2.13 -2.84
N TYR A 263 -0.32 3.37 -2.98
CA TYR A 263 0.37 4.14 -1.96
C TYR A 263 -0.29 4.09 -0.57
N ASP A 264 -1.63 4.11 -0.50
CA ASP A 264 -2.45 4.04 0.72
C ASP A 264 -2.63 2.65 1.33
N HIS A 265 -1.85 1.66 0.90
CA HIS A 265 -1.80 0.32 1.50
C HIS A 265 -0.49 0.01 2.22
N TRP A 266 0.51 0.89 2.16
CA TRP A 266 1.84 0.60 2.75
C TRP A 266 2.58 1.80 3.36
N LYS A 267 1.99 3.00 3.31
CA LYS A 267 2.59 4.25 3.81
C LYS A 267 3.20 4.16 5.22
N LEU A 268 2.50 3.55 6.19
CA LEU A 268 3.00 3.43 7.56
C LEU A 268 4.24 2.54 7.64
N LEU A 269 4.35 1.49 6.81
CA LEU A 269 5.58 0.68 6.71
C LEU A 269 6.77 1.53 6.24
N ALA A 270 6.52 2.47 5.32
CA ALA A 270 7.53 3.38 4.81
C ALA A 270 7.97 4.41 5.86
N TRP A 271 7.02 4.99 6.59
CA TRP A 271 7.27 6.08 7.54
C TRP A 271 7.83 5.60 8.89
N ASP A 272 7.47 4.40 9.33
CA ASP A 272 7.79 3.88 10.66
C ASP A 272 8.89 2.80 10.60
N ALA A 273 10.11 3.20 10.97
CA ALA A 273 11.24 2.29 11.07
C ALA A 273 11.07 1.21 12.14
N GLY A 274 10.33 1.49 13.21
CA GLY A 274 10.02 0.52 14.27
C GLY A 274 9.08 -0.58 13.77
N LEU A 275 7.99 -0.19 13.10
CA LEU A 275 7.08 -1.12 12.43
C LEU A 275 7.83 -1.95 11.38
N ARG A 276 8.59 -1.29 10.49
CA ARG A 276 9.38 -1.97 9.45
C ARG A 276 10.36 -2.99 10.05
N LYS A 277 11.01 -2.68 11.16
CA LYS A 277 11.92 -3.61 11.85
C LYS A 277 11.19 -4.82 12.44
N LYS A 278 9.97 -4.65 12.95
CA LYS A 278 9.13 -5.75 13.48
C LYS A 278 8.64 -6.69 12.39
N VAL A 279 8.34 -6.17 11.20
CA VAL A 279 7.91 -6.98 10.06
C VAL A 279 9.05 -7.88 9.59
N SER A 280 8.84 -9.19 9.69
CA SER A 280 9.79 -10.24 9.32
C SER A 280 9.66 -10.68 7.86
N ALA A 281 8.45 -10.57 7.29
CA ALA A 281 8.16 -10.86 5.89
C ALA A 281 7.00 -9.99 5.39
N ILE A 282 7.00 -9.67 4.10
CA ILE A 282 5.96 -8.91 3.40
C ILE A 282 5.45 -9.80 2.26
N LEU A 283 4.25 -10.35 2.41
CA LEU A 283 3.60 -11.14 1.37
C LEU A 283 3.00 -10.18 0.33
N VAL A 284 3.51 -10.24 -0.89
CA VAL A 284 3.12 -9.39 -2.03
C VAL A 284 2.37 -10.26 -3.05
N PRO A 285 1.33 -9.76 -3.74
CA PRO A 285 0.60 -10.58 -4.73
C PRO A 285 1.54 -11.11 -5.81
N ALA A 286 1.52 -12.43 -6.05
CA ALA A 286 2.38 -13.05 -7.05
C ALA A 286 2.17 -12.42 -8.44
N GLY A 287 3.29 -12.16 -9.14
CA GLY A 287 3.31 -11.52 -10.45
C GLY A 287 3.26 -9.98 -10.42
N VAL A 288 3.17 -9.36 -9.24
CA VAL A 288 3.30 -7.91 -9.09
C VAL A 288 4.77 -7.50 -9.24
N SER A 289 5.01 -6.58 -10.16
CA SER A 289 6.29 -5.89 -10.31
C SER A 289 6.09 -4.42 -9.95
N HIS A 290 6.50 -4.03 -8.73
CA HIS A 290 6.42 -2.65 -8.25
C HIS A 290 7.75 -2.20 -7.68
N LEU A 291 8.18 -1.00 -8.06
CA LEU A 291 9.49 -0.45 -7.69
C LEU A 291 9.69 -0.38 -6.17
N LEU A 292 8.63 -0.06 -5.42
CA LEU A 292 8.64 -0.02 -3.96
C LEU A 292 9.20 -1.30 -3.32
N PHE A 293 8.75 -2.46 -3.78
CA PHE A 293 9.14 -3.75 -3.20
C PHE A 293 10.54 -4.20 -3.63
N LYS A 294 11.25 -3.34 -4.39
CA LYS A 294 12.69 -3.49 -4.68
C LYS A 294 13.55 -2.56 -3.85
N ASP A 295 12.95 -1.77 -2.96
CA ASP A 295 13.72 -0.94 -2.05
C ASP A 295 14.58 -1.80 -1.13
N LYS A 296 15.85 -1.45 -0.98
CA LYS A 296 16.84 -2.16 -0.16
C LYS A 296 16.39 -2.38 1.29
N GLU A 297 15.53 -1.51 1.82
CA GLU A 297 15.00 -1.60 3.18
C GLU A 297 13.98 -2.74 3.35
N VAL A 298 13.36 -3.22 2.27
CA VAL A 298 12.27 -4.21 2.33
C VAL A 298 12.41 -5.40 1.39
N ILE A 299 13.21 -5.32 0.32
CA ILE A 299 13.29 -6.36 -0.72
C ILE A 299 13.64 -7.74 -0.15
N SER A 300 14.50 -7.79 0.88
CA SER A 300 14.89 -9.04 1.55
C SER A 300 13.74 -9.71 2.34
N LYS A 301 12.65 -8.97 2.60
CA LYS A 301 11.46 -9.43 3.31
C LYS A 301 10.30 -9.76 2.36
N CYS A 302 10.35 -9.29 1.11
CA CYS A 302 9.27 -9.47 0.15
C CYS A 302 9.16 -10.93 -0.32
N VAL A 303 7.92 -11.42 -0.38
CA VAL A 303 7.59 -12.80 -0.76
C VAL A 303 6.45 -12.78 -1.77
N ASP A 304 6.71 -13.26 -2.97
CA ASP A 304 5.67 -13.43 -3.97
C ASP A 304 4.68 -14.51 -3.52
N THR A 305 3.42 -14.13 -3.41
CA THR A 305 2.40 -14.92 -2.72
C THR A 305 1.22 -15.21 -3.64
N SER A 306 1.06 -16.48 -3.98
CA SER A 306 -0.17 -17.01 -4.59
C SER A 306 -1.22 -17.32 -3.51
N SER A 307 -2.38 -17.82 -3.92
CA SER A 307 -3.42 -18.25 -2.98
C SER A 307 -2.87 -19.28 -1.98
N THR A 308 -3.08 -19.05 -0.69
CA THR A 308 -2.65 -19.93 0.40
C THR A 308 -3.61 -19.86 1.58
N THR A 309 -3.51 -20.80 2.51
CA THR A 309 -4.25 -20.79 3.78
C THR A 309 -3.26 -21.00 4.91
N ILE A 310 -3.26 -20.09 5.87
CA ILE A 310 -2.40 -20.10 7.04
C ILE A 310 -3.21 -20.60 8.22
N THR A 311 -2.86 -21.76 8.78
CA THR A 311 -3.47 -22.26 10.01
C THR A 311 -2.86 -21.53 11.20
N LEU A 312 -3.68 -20.78 11.94
CA LEU A 312 -3.26 -19.98 13.09
C LEU A 312 -3.48 -20.76 14.41
N ALA A 313 -4.58 -21.51 14.48
CA ALA A 313 -4.94 -22.44 15.56
C ALA A 313 -5.95 -23.49 15.03
N ALA A 314 -6.38 -24.44 15.88
CA ALA A 314 -7.24 -25.58 15.48
C ALA A 314 -8.51 -25.18 14.70
N ASN A 315 -9.17 -24.09 15.09
CA ASN A 315 -10.37 -23.54 14.43
C ASN A 315 -10.14 -22.11 13.95
N THR A 316 -8.89 -21.77 13.59
CA THR A 316 -8.53 -20.41 13.23
C THR A 316 -7.58 -20.40 12.04
N SER A 317 -7.93 -19.68 10.99
CA SER A 317 -7.13 -19.58 9.78
C SER A 317 -7.19 -18.19 9.16
N LEU A 318 -6.13 -17.86 8.42
CA LEU A 318 -6.10 -16.73 7.49
C LEU A 318 -5.97 -17.28 6.08
N GLU A 319 -7.01 -17.09 5.27
CA GLU A 319 -7.00 -17.40 3.86
C GLU A 319 -6.52 -16.18 3.08
N LEU A 320 -5.53 -16.38 2.22
CA LEU A 320 -5.06 -15.38 1.26
C LEU A 320 -5.41 -15.89 -0.14
N ILE A 321 -6.20 -15.12 -0.89
CA ILE A 321 -6.76 -15.55 -2.17
C ILE A 321 -6.29 -14.58 -3.24
N ARG A 322 -5.46 -15.05 -4.18
CA ARG A 322 -5.03 -14.26 -5.34
C ARG A 322 -6.23 -14.10 -6.29
N ALA A 323 -6.58 -12.84 -6.59
CA ALA A 323 -7.62 -12.51 -7.56
C ALA A 323 -7.17 -12.85 -8.99
N ASN A 324 -8.11 -13.22 -9.86
CA ASN A 324 -7.87 -13.48 -11.28
C ASN A 324 -8.98 -12.87 -12.14
N PRO A 325 -9.12 -11.53 -12.15
CA PRO A 325 -10.14 -10.82 -12.92
C PRO A 325 -9.90 -10.91 -14.43
N SER A 326 -10.96 -10.70 -15.22
CA SER A 326 -10.86 -10.55 -16.67
C SER A 326 -10.06 -9.31 -17.11
N THR A 327 -10.12 -8.23 -16.31
CA THR A 327 -9.34 -7.02 -16.50
C THR A 327 -8.30 -6.91 -15.40
N LEU A 328 -7.02 -6.88 -15.77
CA LEU A 328 -5.92 -6.69 -14.83
C LEU A 328 -5.60 -5.20 -14.67
N ASP A 329 -5.85 -4.67 -13.47
CA ASP A 329 -5.52 -3.32 -13.00
C ASP A 329 -4.85 -3.41 -11.62
N SER A 330 -4.48 -2.28 -11.02
CA SER A 330 -3.83 -2.27 -9.69
C SER A 330 -4.69 -2.98 -8.64
N ASN A 331 -5.97 -2.63 -8.59
CA ASN A 331 -6.92 -3.18 -7.63
C ASN A 331 -7.23 -4.67 -7.88
N GLY A 332 -7.07 -5.15 -9.12
CA GLY A 332 -7.28 -6.55 -9.53
C GLY A 332 -6.02 -7.43 -9.48
N ASN A 333 -4.85 -6.82 -9.42
CA ASN A 333 -3.57 -7.52 -9.18
C ASN A 333 -3.32 -7.65 -7.68
N CYS A 334 -4.28 -8.24 -6.97
CA CYS A 334 -4.36 -8.20 -5.51
C CYS A 334 -4.49 -9.57 -4.82
N ILE A 335 -4.36 -9.56 -3.50
CA ILE A 335 -4.74 -10.62 -2.57
C ILE A 335 -5.97 -10.17 -1.78
N VAL A 336 -7.02 -10.99 -1.78
CA VAL A 336 -8.17 -10.88 -0.88
C VAL A 336 -7.92 -11.77 0.34
N ALA A 337 -8.09 -11.22 1.54
CA ALA A 337 -7.88 -11.94 2.79
C ALA A 337 -9.21 -12.30 3.48
N VAL A 338 -9.30 -13.51 4.01
CA VAL A 338 -10.43 -13.95 4.86
C VAL A 338 -9.88 -14.54 6.14
N PHE A 339 -10.14 -13.88 7.26
CA PHE A 339 -9.85 -14.42 8.59
C PHE A 339 -11.04 -15.23 9.09
N VAL A 340 -10.78 -16.45 9.55
CA VAL A 340 -11.80 -17.36 10.08
C VAL A 340 -11.43 -17.73 11.51
N ARG A 341 -12.36 -17.60 12.46
CA ARG A 341 -12.22 -18.08 13.84
C ARG A 341 -13.54 -18.67 14.31
N ASP A 342 -13.53 -19.93 14.71
CA ASP A 342 -14.70 -20.63 15.26
C ASP A 342 -15.95 -20.50 14.35
N GLY A 343 -15.73 -20.60 13.04
CA GLY A 343 -16.78 -20.49 12.01
C GLY A 343 -17.21 -19.05 11.67
N GLN A 344 -16.77 -18.04 12.42
CA GLN A 344 -16.99 -16.63 12.10
C GLN A 344 -15.92 -16.11 11.13
N ARG A 345 -16.29 -15.15 10.28
CA ARG A 345 -15.45 -14.66 9.18
C ARG A 345 -15.31 -13.14 9.18
N VAL A 346 -14.11 -12.65 8.91
CA VAL A 346 -13.84 -11.25 8.55
C VAL A 346 -13.27 -11.22 7.15
N LEU A 347 -13.91 -10.47 6.25
CA LEU A 347 -13.43 -10.25 4.88
C LEU A 347 -12.61 -8.96 4.82
N ALA A 348 -11.39 -9.02 4.29
CA ALA A 348 -10.54 -7.88 4.03
C ALA A 348 -10.06 -7.93 2.56
N PRO A 349 -10.80 -7.32 1.62
CA PRO A 349 -10.56 -7.47 0.19
C PRO A 349 -9.53 -6.48 -0.40
N GLY A 350 -8.95 -5.58 0.41
CA GLY A 350 -8.22 -4.43 -0.12
C GLY A 350 -9.16 -3.59 -0.99
N ASP A 351 -8.71 -3.18 -2.18
CA ASP A 351 -9.56 -2.42 -3.11
C ASP A 351 -10.30 -3.28 -4.14
N TYR A 352 -10.36 -4.60 -3.92
CA TYR A 352 -11.07 -5.50 -4.80
C TYR A 352 -12.57 -5.52 -4.50
N VAL A 353 -13.32 -4.67 -5.22
CA VAL A 353 -14.76 -4.48 -5.04
C VAL A 353 -15.59 -5.74 -5.32
N TYR A 354 -16.72 -5.87 -4.61
CA TYR A 354 -17.53 -7.10 -4.60
C TYR A 354 -18.15 -7.45 -5.94
N SER A 355 -18.44 -6.46 -6.79
CA SER A 355 -19.00 -6.66 -8.13
C SER A 355 -18.11 -7.52 -9.02
N ARG A 356 -16.79 -7.51 -8.78
CA ARG A 356 -15.82 -8.33 -9.53
C ARG A 356 -15.79 -9.79 -9.11
N PHE A 357 -16.34 -10.15 -7.95
CA PHE A 357 -16.21 -11.52 -7.43
C PHE A 357 -16.87 -12.55 -8.34
N ALA A 358 -18.03 -12.22 -8.92
CA ALA A 358 -18.77 -13.13 -9.78
C ALA A 358 -18.07 -13.40 -11.12
N SER A 359 -17.33 -12.42 -11.64
CA SER A 359 -16.59 -12.52 -12.91
C SER A 359 -15.14 -12.98 -12.74
N ASP A 360 -14.62 -13.06 -11.50
CA ASP A 360 -13.26 -13.53 -11.23
C ASP A 360 -13.09 -15.00 -11.64
N SER A 361 -11.97 -15.32 -12.30
CA SER A 361 -11.70 -16.69 -12.73
C SER A 361 -11.35 -17.63 -11.57
N SER A 362 -10.97 -17.11 -10.41
CA SER A 362 -10.74 -17.86 -9.18
C SER A 362 -12.06 -18.35 -8.57
N PRO A 363 -12.30 -19.67 -8.47
CA PRO A 363 -13.50 -20.20 -7.82
C PRO A 363 -13.62 -19.76 -6.35
N ARG A 364 -12.49 -19.62 -5.65
CA ARG A 364 -12.46 -19.18 -4.25
C ARG A 364 -12.97 -17.75 -4.09
N ILE A 365 -12.67 -16.85 -5.03
CA ILE A 365 -13.20 -15.48 -5.03
C ILE A 365 -14.70 -15.50 -5.32
N LYS A 366 -15.15 -16.27 -6.32
CA LYS A 366 -16.58 -16.43 -6.64
C LYS A 366 -17.38 -16.93 -5.43
N ASP A 367 -16.80 -17.85 -4.65
CA ASP A 367 -17.44 -18.42 -3.48
C ASP A 367 -17.58 -17.44 -2.31
N LEU A 368 -16.87 -16.30 -2.30
CA LEU A 368 -16.99 -15.28 -1.24
C LEU A 368 -18.42 -14.73 -1.11
N HIS A 369 -19.17 -14.63 -2.22
CA HIS A 369 -20.59 -14.20 -2.21
C HIS A 369 -21.54 -15.21 -1.56
N LYS A 370 -21.12 -16.47 -1.47
CA LYS A 370 -21.92 -17.54 -0.86
C LYS A 370 -21.72 -17.62 0.66
N GLN A 371 -20.78 -16.84 1.19
CA GLN A 371 -20.45 -16.83 2.61
C GLN A 371 -21.15 -15.69 3.35
N ARG A 372 -21.12 -15.77 4.69
CA ARG A 372 -21.65 -14.73 5.58
C ARG A 372 -20.57 -14.24 6.51
N TYR A 373 -20.53 -12.93 6.75
CA TYR A 373 -19.40 -12.28 7.42
C TYR A 373 -19.81 -11.61 8.73
N LYS A 374 -19.00 -11.83 9.77
CA LYS A 374 -19.12 -11.14 11.06
C LYS A 374 -18.61 -9.71 10.97
N ALA A 375 -17.63 -9.47 10.10
CA ALA A 375 -17.27 -8.12 9.70
C ALA A 375 -16.70 -8.10 8.27
N VAL A 376 -16.72 -6.93 7.66
CA VAL A 376 -16.05 -6.65 6.38
C VAL A 376 -15.23 -5.37 6.53
N ILE A 377 -14.02 -5.37 6.01
CA ILE A 377 -13.32 -4.14 5.65
C ILE A 377 -13.89 -3.76 4.29
N VAL A 378 -14.57 -2.61 4.21
CA VAL A 378 -15.22 -2.21 2.97
C VAL A 378 -14.15 -1.91 1.92
N PRO A 379 -14.25 -2.49 0.71
CA PRO A 379 -13.23 -2.31 -0.32
C PRO A 379 -13.08 -0.85 -0.73
N HIS A 380 -11.90 -0.46 -1.21
CA HIS A 380 -11.66 0.82 -1.88
C HIS A 380 -12.15 2.03 -1.08
N HIS A 381 -12.04 1.93 0.23
CA HIS A 381 -12.48 2.93 1.22
C HIS A 381 -13.98 3.25 1.18
N GLY A 382 -14.80 2.38 0.58
CA GLY A 382 -16.23 2.63 0.37
C GLY A 382 -16.51 3.56 -0.79
N ASP A 383 -15.79 3.42 -1.90
CA ASP A 383 -16.14 4.08 -3.14
C ASP A 383 -17.53 3.67 -3.66
N LYS A 384 -17.98 4.30 -4.75
CA LYS A 384 -19.28 3.98 -5.36
C LYS A 384 -19.38 2.53 -5.84
N GLU A 385 -18.30 1.95 -6.38
CA GLU A 385 -18.31 0.57 -6.87
C GLU A 385 -18.41 -0.46 -5.74
N SER A 386 -17.98 -0.09 -4.53
CA SER A 386 -18.10 -0.90 -3.33
C SER A 386 -19.54 -1.08 -2.85
N ALA A 387 -20.48 -0.27 -3.36
CA ALA A 387 -21.92 -0.43 -3.13
C ALA A 387 -22.52 -1.60 -3.95
N ASN A 388 -21.83 -2.05 -5.01
CA ASN A 388 -22.37 -3.04 -5.94
C ASN A 388 -22.14 -4.46 -5.43
N ASN A 389 -23.23 -5.23 -5.29
CA ASN A 389 -23.22 -6.61 -4.80
C ASN A 389 -22.59 -6.75 -3.40
N VAL A 390 -23.01 -5.97 -2.41
CA VAL A 390 -22.50 -6.11 -1.03
C VAL A 390 -22.73 -7.55 -0.51
N VAL A 391 -21.69 -8.12 0.10
CA VAL A 391 -21.74 -9.47 0.69
C VAL A 391 -22.73 -9.57 1.85
N THR A 392 -23.07 -10.78 2.29
CA THR A 392 -24.12 -10.98 3.31
C THR A 392 -23.58 -10.91 4.74
N ALA A 393 -24.24 -10.15 5.61
CA ALA A 393 -23.98 -10.13 7.05
C ALA A 393 -24.32 -11.49 7.73
N HIS A 394 -23.45 -11.92 8.65
CA HIS A 394 -23.66 -13.12 9.46
C HIS A 394 -24.76 -12.94 10.50
N SER A 395 -24.89 -11.74 11.07
CA SER A 395 -25.86 -11.39 12.10
C SER A 395 -26.15 -9.88 12.08
N PRO A 396 -27.23 -9.40 12.71
CA PRO A 396 -27.57 -7.97 12.75
C PRO A 396 -26.53 -7.06 13.43
N ASN A 397 -25.57 -7.64 14.14
CA ASN A 397 -24.42 -6.96 14.75
C ASN A 397 -23.10 -7.27 14.01
N ALA A 398 -23.17 -7.62 12.72
CA ALA A 398 -21.99 -7.70 11.88
C ALA A 398 -21.56 -6.28 11.48
N HIS A 399 -20.26 -6.04 11.34
CA HIS A 399 -19.73 -4.69 11.10
C HIS A 399 -19.24 -4.48 9.66
N ALA A 400 -19.51 -3.32 9.09
CA ALA A 400 -18.83 -2.82 7.90
C ALA A 400 -17.89 -1.69 8.33
N PHE A 401 -16.59 -1.94 8.27
CA PHE A 401 -15.56 -0.97 8.63
C PHE A 401 -15.09 -0.20 7.40
N PHE A 402 -15.31 1.11 7.40
CA PHE A 402 -14.90 2.01 6.33
C PHE A 402 -13.59 2.68 6.72
N SER A 403 -12.49 2.23 6.10
CA SER A 403 -11.16 2.82 6.29
C SER A 403 -10.98 4.01 5.34
N ALA A 404 -11.72 5.08 5.62
CA ALA A 404 -11.84 6.24 4.76
C ALA A 404 -11.38 7.53 5.47
N GLY A 405 -11.39 8.65 4.76
CA GLY A 405 -10.86 9.89 5.32
C GLY A 405 -11.19 11.14 4.53
N THR A 406 -10.67 12.28 4.98
CA THR A 406 -11.07 13.62 4.48
C THR A 406 -10.52 14.02 3.10
N HIS A 407 -10.29 13.07 2.19
CA HIS A 407 -9.71 13.37 0.87
C HIS A 407 -10.74 14.04 -0.05
N ARG A 408 -10.57 15.36 -0.28
CA ARG A 408 -11.50 16.18 -1.09
C ARG A 408 -11.73 15.71 -2.53
N HIS A 409 -10.77 14.98 -3.11
CA HIS A 409 -10.90 14.49 -4.49
C HIS A 409 -11.73 13.21 -4.59
N TYR A 410 -11.46 12.23 -3.71
CA TYR A 410 -12.08 10.91 -3.77
C TYR A 410 -13.47 10.93 -3.11
N LYS A 411 -13.63 11.67 -2.01
CA LYS A 411 -14.89 11.77 -1.26
C LYS A 411 -15.40 10.39 -0.83
N HIS A 412 -14.50 9.52 -0.41
CA HIS A 412 -14.83 8.23 0.17
C HIS A 412 -15.00 8.39 1.69
N PRO A 413 -15.90 7.61 2.32
CA PRO A 413 -16.82 6.69 1.69
C PRO A 413 -17.98 7.45 1.04
N THR A 414 -18.58 6.90 -0.01
CA THR A 414 -19.77 7.50 -0.62
C THR A 414 -21.03 7.09 0.13
N ASP A 415 -22.05 7.94 0.10
CA ASP A 415 -23.32 7.65 0.76
C ASP A 415 -23.96 6.38 0.19
N GLU A 416 -23.85 6.13 -1.13
CA GLU A 416 -24.36 4.90 -1.75
C GLU A 416 -23.71 3.65 -1.17
N SER A 417 -22.38 3.67 -0.95
CA SER A 417 -21.66 2.56 -0.36
C SER A 417 -22.14 2.29 1.07
N ARG A 418 -22.31 3.35 1.87
CA ARG A 418 -22.79 3.26 3.26
C ARG A 418 -24.21 2.70 3.31
N ASP A 419 -25.09 3.17 2.45
CA ASP A 419 -26.50 2.78 2.42
C ASP A 419 -26.67 1.32 1.99
N GLU A 420 -25.92 0.85 1.00
CA GLU A 420 -25.97 -0.56 0.57
C GLU A 420 -25.41 -1.51 1.65
N HIS A 421 -24.37 -1.12 2.38
CA HIS A 421 -23.89 -1.93 3.52
C HIS A 421 -24.91 -1.98 4.67
N LYS A 422 -25.61 -0.88 4.95
CA LYS A 422 -26.73 -0.87 5.92
C LYS A 422 -27.89 -1.74 5.43
N ALA A 423 -28.23 -1.68 4.14
CA ALA A 423 -29.26 -2.52 3.53
C ALA A 423 -28.92 -4.01 3.66
N ALA A 424 -27.64 -4.36 3.50
CA ALA A 424 -27.06 -5.69 3.74
C ALA A 424 -26.95 -6.08 5.23
N LYS A 425 -27.50 -5.27 6.15
CA LYS A 425 -27.58 -5.50 7.60
C LYS A 425 -26.24 -5.43 8.35
N PHE A 426 -25.26 -4.73 7.79
CA PHE A 426 -24.07 -4.36 8.54
C PHE A 426 -24.32 -3.10 9.38
N VAL A 427 -23.72 -3.08 10.57
CA VAL A 427 -23.53 -1.89 11.39
C VAL A 427 -22.29 -1.16 10.87
N GLU A 428 -22.48 0.09 10.46
CA GLU A 428 -21.40 0.94 9.96
C GLU A 428 -20.43 1.32 11.08
N LEU A 429 -19.13 1.17 10.82
CA LEU A 429 -18.04 1.71 11.62
C LEU A 429 -17.18 2.61 10.72
N CYS A 430 -17.35 3.92 10.85
CA CYS A 430 -16.67 4.92 10.03
C CYS A 430 -16.36 6.18 10.86
N ASP A 431 -15.14 6.67 10.76
CA ASP A 431 -14.75 8.00 11.23
C ASP A 431 -13.71 8.57 10.27
N GLU A 432 -14.19 9.33 9.29
CA GLU A 432 -13.36 9.98 8.27
C GLU A 432 -12.49 11.11 8.84
N THR A 433 -12.85 11.62 10.02
CA THR A 433 -12.19 12.77 10.66
C THR A 433 -11.13 12.37 11.67
N MET A 434 -11.03 11.09 12.01
CA MET A 434 -10.03 10.53 12.92
C MET A 434 -8.61 10.84 12.43
N ASP A 435 -7.95 11.78 13.10
CA ASP A 435 -6.58 12.24 12.81
C ASP A 435 -5.52 11.54 13.66
N GLU A 436 -5.94 10.54 14.43
CA GLU A 436 -5.11 9.58 15.15
C GLU A 436 -5.16 8.18 14.49
N ILE A 437 -4.30 7.26 14.94
CA ILE A 437 -4.40 5.85 14.55
C ILE A 437 -5.14 5.08 15.64
N LYS A 438 -6.40 4.72 15.37
CA LYS A 438 -7.32 4.16 16.37
C LYS A 438 -7.77 2.74 16.01
N ALA A 439 -7.63 1.79 16.93
CA ALA A 439 -8.03 0.41 16.73
C ALA A 439 -9.52 0.17 17.01
N VAL A 440 -10.12 -0.70 16.21
CA VAL A 440 -11.50 -1.19 16.35
C VAL A 440 -11.48 -2.72 16.29
N LEU A 441 -11.94 -3.38 17.35
CA LEU A 441 -12.03 -4.85 17.40
C LEU A 441 -13.23 -5.33 16.58
N LEU A 442 -12.99 -6.22 15.61
CA LEU A 442 -14.03 -6.77 14.73
C LEU A 442 -14.37 -8.23 15.05
N LEU A 443 -13.39 -9.00 15.52
CA LEU A 443 -13.54 -10.40 15.94
C LEU A 443 -12.46 -10.75 16.96
#